data_AF-A0A1A8QBP7-F1
#
_entry.id   AF-A0A1A8QBP7-F1
#
_cell.length_a   1.000
_cell.length_b   1.000
_cell.length_c   1.000
_cell.angle_alpha   90.00
_cell.angle_beta   90.00
_cell.angle_gamma   90.00
#
_symmetry.space_group_name_H-M   'P 1'
#
loop_
_entity.id
_entity.type
_entity.pdbx_description
1 polymer ?
#
loop_
_entity_poly.entity_id
_entity_poly.type
_entity_poly.pdbx_seq_one_letter_code
_entity_poly.pdbx_strand_id
1 'polypeptide(L)' 'GPSLSSLHKQLVQEDHFHGDLIQKSFLDSFHNLTLKLILQFHWMHDRCAHAHYFMTADDDIFVHMPNLVKYLQEKKG' A
#
# COMPACT_ATOMS: atom_id res chain seq x y z
N GLY A 1 -20.19 0.18 16.01
CA GLY A 1 -19.11 -0.35 15.16
C GLY A 1 -18.50 -1.59 15.79
N PRO A 2 -17.71 -2.39 15.06
CA PRO A 2 -16.99 -3.53 15.62
C PRO A 2 -15.99 -3.08 16.69
N SER A 3 -15.69 -3.96 17.66
CA SER A 3 -14.57 -3.74 18.59
C SER A 3 -13.23 -3.86 17.85
N LEU A 4 -12.16 -3.27 18.41
CA LEU A 4 -10.80 -3.43 17.87
C LEU A 4 -10.39 -4.92 17.75
N SER A 5 -10.79 -5.74 18.72
CA SER A 5 -10.55 -7.19 18.68
C SER A 5 -11.30 -7.91 17.56
N SER A 6 -12.51 -7.46 17.22
CA SER A 6 -13.28 -8.00 16.10
C SER A 6 -12.68 -7.58 14.77
N LEU A 7 -12.28 -6.31 14.64
CA LEU A 7 -11.66 -5.79 13.43
C LEU A 7 -10.34 -6.50 13.14
N HIS A 8 -9.50 -6.72 14.16
CA HIS A 8 -8.24 -7.44 13.98
C HIS A 8 -8.46 -8.88 13.49
N LYS A 9 -9.48 -9.58 14.00
CA LYS A 9 -9.82 -10.93 13.50
C LYS A 9 -10.23 -10.91 12.03
N GLN A 10 -10.96 -9.88 11.59
CA GLN A 10 -11.34 -9.74 10.19
C GLN A 10 -10.12 -9.48 9.30
N LEU A 11 -9.20 -8.62 9.72
CA LEU A 11 -7.94 -8.37 9.01
C LEU A 11 -7.09 -9.65 8.90
N VAL A 12 -7.00 -10.46 9.95
CA VAL A 12 -6.27 -11.74 9.88
C VAL A 12 -6.90 -12.73 8.91
N GLN A 13 -8.24 -12.76 8.81
CA GLN A 13 -8.93 -13.62 7.86
C GLN A 13 -8.79 -13.13 6.41
N GLU A 14 -8.83 -11.82 6.21
CA GLU A 14 -8.65 -11.18 4.91
C GLU A 14 -7.22 -11.38 4.39
N ASP A 15 -6.21 -11.16 5.25
CA ASP A 15 -4.80 -11.40 4.93
C ASP A 15 -4.54 -12.86 4.58
N HIS A 16 -5.17 -13.80 5.29
CA HIS A 16 -5.07 -15.22 4.97
C HIS A 16 -5.61 -15.55 3.56
N PHE A 17 -6.62 -14.82 3.07
CA PHE A 17 -7.22 -15.08 1.77
C PHE A 17 -6.51 -14.36 0.62
N HIS A 18 -6.06 -13.12 0.84
CA HIS A 18 -5.49 -12.27 -0.20
C HIS A 18 -3.95 -12.16 -0.14
N GLY A 19 -3.38 -12.10 1.07
CA GLY A 19 -1.93 -12.02 1.28
C GLY A 19 -1.28 -10.73 0.79
N ASP A 20 -2.05 -9.65 0.64
CA ASP A 20 -1.61 -8.35 0.14
C ASP A 20 -1.60 -7.24 1.21
N LEU A 21 -1.84 -7.58 2.48
CA LEU A 21 -1.75 -6.62 3.58
C LEU A 21 -0.32 -6.37 4.06
N ILE A 22 0.01 -5.09 4.23
CA ILE A 22 1.22 -4.65 4.92
C ILE A 22 0.80 -3.91 6.20
N GLN A 23 0.94 -4.59 7.34
CA GLN A 23 0.67 -4.00 8.65
C GLN A 23 1.96 -3.57 9.35
N LYS A 24 1.95 -2.38 9.95
CA LYS A 24 3.04 -1.83 10.75
C LYS A 24 2.50 -1.34 12.09
N SER A 25 3.32 -1.42 13.14
CA SER A 25 2.95 -0.96 14.47
C SER A 25 3.09 0.55 14.60
N PHE A 26 2.08 1.31 14.16
CA PHE A 26 1.99 2.76 14.34
C PHE A 26 0.52 3.20 14.49
N LEU A 27 0.29 4.40 15.01
CA LEU A 27 -1.06 4.99 15.04
C LEU A 27 -1.41 5.53 13.65
N ASP A 28 -2.30 4.85 12.93
CA ASP A 28 -2.80 5.34 11.65
C ASP A 28 -3.76 6.52 11.87
N SER A 29 -3.37 7.69 11.38
CA SER A 29 -4.12 8.94 11.47
C SER A 29 -3.65 9.90 10.39
N PHE A 30 -4.47 10.89 10.04
CA PHE A 30 -4.11 11.92 9.05
C PHE A 30 -2.77 12.61 9.35
N HIS A 31 -2.48 12.87 10.63
CA HIS A 31 -1.22 13.49 11.03
C HIS A 31 0.01 12.60 10.73
N ASN A 32 -0.17 11.28 10.76
CA ASN A 32 0.91 10.30 10.59
C ASN A 32 1.05 9.78 9.15
N LEU A 33 0.38 10.39 8.16
CA LEU A 33 0.51 9.96 6.76
C LEU A 33 1.95 10.06 6.23
N THR A 34 2.73 11.06 6.66
CA THR A 34 4.16 11.14 6.33
C THR A 34 4.93 9.93 6.85
N LEU A 35 4.64 9.49 8.09
CA LEU A 35 5.25 8.29 8.66
C LEU A 35 4.80 7.03 7.89
N LYS A 36 3.52 6.93 7.54
CA LYS A 36 2.97 5.85 6.71
C LYS A 36 3.69 5.77 5.36
N LEU A 37 3.97 6.91 4.72
CA LEU A 37 4.73 6.97 3.47
C LEU A 37 6.17 6.47 3.64
N ILE A 38 6.88 6.93 4.68
CA ILE A 38 8.24 6.46 4.97
C ILE A 38 8.27 4.94 5.19
N LEU A 39 7.29 4.40 5.92
CA LEU A 39 7.17 2.96 6.16
C LEU A 39 6.91 2.17 4.87
N GLN A 40 6.13 2.72 3.94
CA GLN A 40 5.91 2.13 2.61
C GLN A 40 7.21 2.12 1.79
N PHE A 41 8.00 3.20 1.82
CA PHE A 41 9.31 3.26 1.15
C PHE A 41 10.30 2.22 1.71
N HIS A 42 10.37 2.05 3.04
CA HIS A 42 11.21 1.02 3.63
C HIS A 42 10.78 -0.39 3.18
N TRP A 43 9.48 -0.68 3.19
CA TRP A 43 8.98 -1.97 2.72
C TRP A 43 9.31 -2.21 1.24
N MET A 44 9.12 -1.20 0.38
CA MET A 44 9.44 -1.28 -1.04
C MET A 44 10.92 -1.51 -1.27
N HIS A 45 11.79 -0.79 -0.54
CA HIS A 45 13.23 -0.99 -0.61
C HIS A 45 13.64 -2.42 -0.24
N ASP A 46 13.08 -2.96 0.85
CA ASP A 46 13.44 -4.28 1.37
C ASP A 46 12.89 -5.43 0.51
N ARG A 47 11.74 -5.25 -0.15
CA ARG A 47 11.02 -6.33 -0.85
C ARG A 47 11.04 -6.22 -2.38
N CYS A 48 11.23 -5.03 -2.90
CA CYS A 48 11.07 -4.69 -4.31
C CYS A 48 12.25 -3.86 -4.83
N ALA A 49 13.47 -4.17 -4.40
CA ALA A 49 14.70 -3.41 -4.72
C ALA A 49 14.94 -3.16 -6.23
N HIS A 50 14.35 -3.97 -7.11
CA HIS A 50 14.49 -3.85 -8.56
C HIS A 50 13.29 -3.21 -9.26
N ALA A 51 12.29 -2.74 -8.52
CA ALA A 51 11.15 -2.04 -9.10
C ALA A 51 11.60 -0.72 -9.72
N HIS A 52 11.24 -0.49 -10.99
CA HIS A 52 11.58 0.74 -11.70
C HIS A 52 10.71 1.93 -11.30
N TYR A 53 9.51 1.65 -10.82
CA TYR A 53 8.52 2.66 -10.42
C TYR A 53 7.85 2.21 -9.13
N PHE A 54 7.53 3.20 -8.29
CA PHE A 54 6.76 3.03 -7.07
C PHE A 54 5.66 4.08 -7.07
N MET A 55 4.43 3.66 -6.77
CA MET A 55 3.27 4.54 -6.70
C MET A 55 2.54 4.27 -5.39
N THR A 56 2.15 5.34 -4.71
CA THR A 56 1.23 5.32 -3.57
C THR A 56 -0.02 6.09 -3.98
N ALA A 57 -1.19 5.58 -3.60
CA ALA A 57 -2.46 6.26 -3.76
C ALA A 57 -3.34 5.92 -2.55
N ASP A 58 -4.26 6.82 -2.22
CA ASP A 58 -5.29 6.57 -1.21
C ASP A 58 -6.40 5.69 -1.80
N ASP A 59 -7.22 5.10 -0.93
CA ASP A 59 -8.28 4.14 -1.29
C ASP A 59 -9.50 4.80 -1.98
N ASP A 60 -9.58 6.13 -1.96
CA ASP A 60 -10.60 6.92 -2.63
C ASP A 60 -10.14 7.51 -3.99
N ILE A 61 -8.96 7.12 -4.47
CA ILE A 61 -8.41 7.55 -5.76
C ILE A 61 -8.67 6.51 -6.86
N PHE A 62 -9.14 6.96 -8.02
CA PHE A 62 -9.22 6.13 -9.23
C PHE A 62 -7.96 6.26 -10.09
N VAL A 63 -7.35 5.12 -10.44
CA VAL A 63 -6.19 5.06 -11.34
C VAL A 63 -6.56 4.31 -12.62
N HIS A 64 -6.45 4.97 -13.77
CA HIS A 64 -6.63 4.33 -15.06
C HIS A 64 -5.37 3.52 -15.46
N MET A 65 -5.25 2.31 -14.90
CA MET A 65 -4.07 1.45 -15.04
C MET A 65 -3.56 1.25 -16.48
N PRO A 66 -4.42 1.01 -17.51
CA PRO A 66 -3.93 0.82 -18.87
C PRO A 66 -3.18 2.05 -19.43
N ASN A 67 -3.62 3.25 -19.07
CA ASN A 67 -2.98 4.49 -19.55
C ASN A 67 -1.68 4.74 -18.80
N LEU A 68 -1.67 4.49 -17.49
CA LEU A 68 -0.46 4.61 -16.68
C LEU A 68 0.65 3.67 -17.18
N VAL A 69 0.32 2.40 -17.43
CA VAL A 69 1.29 1.43 -17.95
C VAL A 69 1.81 1.84 -19.32
N LYS A 70 0.94 2.25 -20.24
CA LYS A 70 1.34 2.74 -21.56
C LYS A 70 2.30 3.92 -21.45
N TYR A 71 1.97 4.92 -20.63
CA TYR A 71 2.82 6.09 -20.41
C TYR A 71 4.20 5.73 -19.85
N LEU A 72 4.25 4.82 -18.86
CA LEU A 72 5.52 4.39 -18.26
C LEU A 72 6.39 3.58 -19.23
N GLN A 73 5.78 2.78 -20.11
CA GLN A 73 6.50 2.03 -21.14
C GLN A 73 7.08 2.95 -22.23
N GLU A 74 6.37 3.98 -22.65
CA GLU A 74 6.89 4.98 -23.61
C GLU A 74 8.05 5.81 -23.04
N LYS A 75 8.14 5.94 -21.71
CA LYS A 75 9.25 6.61 -21.01
C LYS A 75 10.46 5.72 -20.78
N LYS A 76 10.30 4.40 -20.82
CA LYS A 76 11.42 3.46 -20.88
C LYS A 76 11.94 3.46 -22.32
N GLY A 77 12.95 4.27 -22.59
CA GLY A 77 13.71 4.18 -23.85
C GLY A 77 14.20 2.76 -24.09
#